data_AF-A0A8T4MA62-F1
#
_entry.id   AF-A0A8T4MA62-F1
#
_cell.length_a   1.000
_cell.length_b   1.000
_cell.length_c   1.000
_cell.angle_alpha   90.00
_cell.angle_beta   90.00
_cell.angle_gamma   90.00
#
_symmetry.space_group_name_H-M   'P 1'
#
loop_
_entity.id
_entity.type
_entity.pdbx_description
1 polymer ?
#
loop_
_entity_poly.entity_id
_entity_poly.type
_entity_poly.pdbx_seq_one_letter_code
_entity_poly.pdbx_strand_id
1 'polypeptide(L)'
;SCRGDDACLNKYLPNIYKKLSIDKTKIESYMKSGAEKFYQEQNTRASGLGIGGSPTFVINGAQVNVGRNPEAIKKAVCEAFNTAPSECTQILSTASASAGFGASTDSSAASANSAAGCAPA
;
A
#
# COMPACT_ATOMS: atom_id res chain seq x y z
N SER A 1 -2.58 20.10 2.86
CA SER A 1 -1.93 18.84 2.44
C SER A 1 -3.01 17.89 1.94
N CYS A 2 -2.73 17.13 0.88
CA CYS A 2 -3.70 16.16 0.34
C CYS A 2 -3.94 15.04 1.34
N ARG A 3 -5.19 14.79 1.75
CA ARG A 3 -5.51 13.69 2.68
C ARG A 3 -6.35 12.58 2.03
N GLY A 4 -6.46 12.59 0.70
CA GLY A 4 -7.11 11.54 -0.07
C GLY A 4 -8.62 11.73 -0.29
N ASP A 5 -9.17 12.89 0.05
CA ASP A 5 -10.54 13.26 -0.34
C ASP A 5 -10.64 13.50 -1.87
N ASP A 6 -11.87 13.43 -2.39
CA ASP A 6 -12.13 13.58 -3.83
C ASP A 6 -11.63 14.91 -4.39
N ALA A 7 -11.83 16.01 -3.66
CA ALA A 7 -11.37 17.32 -4.10
C ALA A 7 -9.85 17.34 -4.25
N CYS A 8 -9.15 16.65 -3.36
CA CYS A 8 -7.71 16.49 -3.48
C CYS A 8 -7.30 15.54 -4.63
N LEU A 9 -7.87 14.33 -4.70
CA LEU A 9 -7.46 13.32 -5.67
C LEU A 9 -7.73 13.77 -7.12
N ASN A 10 -8.85 14.45 -7.36
CA ASN A 10 -9.23 14.95 -8.68
C ASN A 10 -8.20 15.91 -9.29
N LYS A 11 -7.36 16.55 -8.48
CA LYS A 11 -6.24 17.38 -8.96
C LYS A 11 -5.12 16.55 -9.61
N TYR A 12 -4.92 15.32 -9.15
CA TYR A 12 -3.77 14.48 -9.54
C TYR A 12 -4.14 13.34 -10.49
N LEU A 13 -5.31 12.73 -10.29
CA LEU A 13 -5.75 11.55 -11.04
C LEU A 13 -5.72 11.72 -12.57
N PRO A 14 -6.17 12.84 -13.18
CA PRO A 14 -6.12 13.00 -14.63
C PRO A 14 -4.71 12.89 -15.20
N ASN A 15 -3.72 13.48 -14.52
CA ASN A 15 -2.33 13.43 -14.92
C ASN A 15 -1.74 12.03 -14.74
N ILE A 16 -2.09 11.35 -13.63
CA ILE A 16 -1.66 9.96 -13.38
C ILE A 16 -2.21 9.03 -14.46
N TYR A 17 -3.51 9.11 -14.76
CA TYR A 17 -4.15 8.30 -15.78
C TYR A 17 -3.51 8.50 -17.15
N LYS A 18 -3.26 9.76 -17.53
CA LYS A 18 -2.56 10.08 -18.78
C LYS A 18 -1.14 9.50 -18.81
N LYS A 19 -0.37 9.65 -17.72
CA LYS A 19 1.03 9.18 -17.65
C LYS A 19 1.16 7.66 -17.71
N LEU A 20 0.20 6.95 -17.11
CA LEU A 20 0.20 5.49 -17.05
C LEU A 20 -0.67 4.84 -18.14
N SER A 21 -1.21 5.64 -19.06
CA SER A 21 -2.12 5.19 -20.12
C SER A 21 -3.31 4.39 -19.58
N ILE A 22 -3.83 4.79 -18.42
CA ILE A 22 -4.99 4.18 -17.77
C ILE A 22 -6.27 4.79 -18.35
N ASP A 23 -7.20 3.93 -18.77
CA ASP A 23 -8.53 4.35 -19.21
C ASP A 23 -9.40 4.71 -18.00
N LYS A 24 -9.48 6.02 -17.73
CA LYS A 24 -10.31 6.59 -16.65
C LYS A 24 -11.76 6.13 -16.74
N THR A 25 -12.32 6.01 -17.95
CA THR A 25 -13.75 5.71 -18.12
C THR A 25 -14.10 4.30 -17.65
N LYS A 26 -13.18 3.34 -17.82
CA LYS A 26 -13.33 1.98 -17.30
C LYS A 26 -13.29 1.94 -15.78
N ILE A 27 -12.36 2.67 -15.17
CA ILE A 27 -12.29 2.80 -13.71
C ILE A 27 -13.60 3.41 -13.19
N GLU A 28 -14.03 4.56 -13.73
CA GLU A 28 -15.25 5.24 -13.29
C GLU A 28 -16.50 4.38 -13.49
N SER A 29 -16.58 3.64 -14.59
CA SER A 29 -17.68 2.70 -14.84
C SER A 29 -17.70 1.55 -13.81
N TYR A 30 -16.53 0.98 -13.51
CA TYR A 30 -16.42 -0.07 -12.49
C TYR A 30 -16.71 0.47 -11.08
N MET A 31 -16.27 1.69 -10.77
CA MET A 31 -16.52 2.33 -9.48
C MET A 31 -18.02 2.50 -9.19
N LYS A 32 -18.85 2.67 -10.23
CA LYS A 32 -20.32 2.77 -10.08
C LYS A 32 -21.03 1.43 -9.95
N SER A 33 -20.45 0.34 -10.43
CA SER A 33 -21.14 -0.94 -10.63
C SER A 33 -20.58 -2.09 -9.79
N GLY A 34 -19.29 -2.09 -9.49
CA GLY A 34 -18.59 -3.21 -8.86
C GLY A 34 -17.73 -2.86 -7.65
N ALA A 35 -17.47 -1.58 -7.37
CA ALA A 35 -16.56 -1.19 -6.29
C ALA A 35 -16.98 -1.68 -4.91
N GLU A 36 -18.26 -1.60 -4.56
CA GLU A 36 -18.74 -2.05 -3.25
C GLU A 36 -18.51 -3.55 -3.06
N LYS A 37 -18.89 -4.37 -4.04
CA LYS A 37 -18.66 -5.82 -4.00
C LYS A 37 -17.16 -6.14 -3.90
N PHE A 38 -16.33 -5.47 -4.71
CA PHE A 38 -14.89 -5.65 -4.66
C PHE A 38 -14.32 -5.28 -3.29
N TYR A 39 -14.75 -4.16 -2.71
CA TYR A 39 -14.35 -3.73 -1.38
C TYR A 39 -14.69 -4.77 -0.32
N GLN A 40 -15.92 -5.30 -0.32
CA GLN A 40 -16.35 -6.33 0.62
C GLN A 40 -15.56 -7.64 0.47
N GLU A 41 -15.24 -8.05 -0.75
CA GLU A 41 -14.37 -9.21 -1.02
C GLU A 41 -12.96 -9.01 -0.44
N GLN A 42 -12.36 -7.83 -0.64
CA GLN A 42 -11.04 -7.51 -0.07
C GLN A 42 -11.08 -7.46 1.46
N ASN A 43 -12.12 -6.85 2.05
CA ASN A 43 -12.26 -6.75 3.50
C ASN A 43 -12.49 -8.13 4.15
N THR A 44 -13.29 -8.98 3.51
CA THR A 44 -13.51 -10.38 3.93
C THR A 44 -12.21 -11.16 3.90
N ARG A 45 -11.41 -11.01 2.83
CA ARG A 45 -10.10 -11.67 2.72
C ARG A 45 -9.12 -11.19 3.79
N ALA A 46 -9.04 -9.88 4.03
CA ALA A 46 -8.17 -9.32 5.06
C ALA A 46 -8.58 -9.82 6.45
N SER A 47 -9.86 -9.74 6.78
CA SER A 47 -10.41 -10.20 8.06
C SER A 47 -10.24 -11.71 8.26
N GLY A 48 -10.45 -12.51 7.21
CA GLY A 48 -10.22 -13.97 7.24
C GLY A 48 -8.75 -14.35 7.48
N LEU A 49 -7.82 -13.45 7.18
CA LEU A 49 -6.40 -13.59 7.51
C LEU A 49 -6.05 -12.96 8.87
N GLY A 50 -7.00 -12.38 9.60
CA GLY A 50 -6.75 -11.69 10.88
C GLY A 50 -6.10 -10.31 10.76
N ILE A 51 -6.18 -9.69 9.57
CA ILE A 51 -5.55 -8.39 9.29
C ILE A 51 -6.48 -7.27 9.74
N GLY A 52 -6.09 -6.54 10.78
CA GLY A 52 -6.86 -5.40 11.31
C GLY A 52 -6.30 -4.01 10.96
N GLY A 53 -5.14 -3.94 10.31
CA GLY A 53 -4.48 -2.66 10.05
C GLY A 53 -3.43 -2.73 8.95
N SER A 54 -3.16 -1.57 8.35
CA SER A 54 -2.13 -1.41 7.33
C SER A 54 -0.87 -0.72 7.89
N PRO A 55 0.31 -1.02 7.31
CA PRO A 55 0.57 -2.09 6.36
C PRO A 55 0.69 -3.46 7.04
N THR A 56 0.14 -4.50 6.42
CA THR A 56 0.37 -5.90 6.78
C THR A 56 0.77 -6.66 5.51
N PHE A 57 1.81 -7.48 5.60
CA PHE A 57 2.31 -8.26 4.46
C PHE A 57 1.89 -9.71 4.60
N VAL A 58 1.45 -10.29 3.48
CA VAL A 58 1.14 -11.71 3.37
C VAL A 58 1.86 -12.25 2.15
N ILE A 59 2.75 -13.22 2.36
CA ILE A 59 3.51 -13.88 1.30
C ILE A 59 3.18 -15.37 1.36
N ASN A 60 2.78 -15.95 0.23
CA ASN A 60 2.35 -17.35 0.14
C ASN A 60 1.28 -17.77 1.17
N GLY A 61 0.38 -16.85 1.52
CA GLY A 61 -0.70 -17.09 2.48
C GLY A 61 -0.30 -16.95 3.96
N ALA A 62 0.99 -16.76 4.26
CA ALA A 62 1.47 -16.52 5.61
C ALA A 62 1.65 -15.03 5.88
N GLN A 63 1.19 -14.56 7.04
CA GLN A 63 1.50 -13.21 7.51
C GLN A 63 3.00 -13.13 7.84
N VAL A 64 3.66 -12.08 7.36
CA VAL A 64 5.09 -11.85 7.59
C VAL A 64 5.32 -10.48 8.18
N ASN A 65 6.24 -10.40 9.14
CA ASN A 65 6.67 -9.12 9.71
C ASN A 65 7.81 -8.56 8.86
N VAL A 66 7.56 -7.41 8.23
CA VAL A 66 8.47 -6.80 7.26
C VAL A 66 8.71 -5.35 7.62
N GLY A 67 9.98 -4.95 7.71
CA GLY A 67 10.35 -3.55 7.88
C GLY A 67 9.86 -2.69 6.70
N ARG A 68 9.41 -1.47 6.97
CA ARG A 68 8.87 -0.55 5.94
C ARG A 68 9.98 0.20 5.18
N ASN A 69 11.00 -0.52 4.74
CA ASN A 69 12.07 -0.01 3.88
C ASN A 69 12.27 -0.94 2.66
N PRO A 70 12.80 -0.42 1.54
CA PRO A 70 12.98 -1.19 0.31
C PRO A 70 13.76 -2.49 0.50
N GLU A 71 14.85 -2.46 1.26
CA GLU A 71 15.70 -3.64 1.48
C GLU A 71 14.96 -4.75 2.24
N ALA A 72 14.23 -4.41 3.31
CA ALA A 72 13.47 -5.38 4.10
C ALA A 72 12.34 -6.02 3.29
N ILE A 73 11.63 -5.26 2.45
CA ILE A 73 10.59 -5.79 1.57
C ILE A 73 11.19 -6.76 0.55
N LYS A 74 12.28 -6.38 -0.12
CA LYS A 74 12.99 -7.25 -1.07
C LYS A 74 13.44 -8.55 -0.40
N LYS A 75 14.06 -8.46 0.79
CA LYS A 75 14.50 -9.65 1.54
C LYS A 75 13.33 -10.60 1.84
N ALA A 76 12.22 -10.09 2.37
CA ALA A 76 11.05 -10.90 2.69
C ALA A 76 10.49 -11.65 1.45
N VAL A 77 10.47 -10.99 0.28
CA VAL A 77 10.06 -11.62 -0.98
C VAL A 77 11.08 -12.66 -1.44
N CYS A 78 12.36 -12.34 -1.38
CA CYS A 78 13.45 -13.22 -1.79
C CYS A 78 13.55 -14.50 -0.96
N GLU A 79 13.37 -14.40 0.35
CA GLU A 79 13.37 -15.54 1.28
C GLU A 79 12.18 -16.49 1.06
N ALA A 80 11.13 -16.02 0.39
CA ALA A 80 9.97 -16.84 0.05
C ALA A 80 10.14 -17.67 -1.25
N PHE A 81 11.25 -17.49 -1.99
CA PHE A 81 11.59 -18.32 -3.14
C PHE A 81 12.43 -19.54 -2.73
N ASN A 82 12.12 -20.70 -3.29
CA ASN A 82 12.98 -21.88 -3.16
C ASN A 82 14.32 -21.70 -3.90
N THR A 83 14.27 -21.01 -5.05
CA THR A 83 15.44 -20.63 -5.84
C THR A 83 15.41 -19.13 -6.04
N ALA A 84 16.28 -18.41 -5.34
CA ALA A 84 16.29 -16.96 -5.35
C ALA A 84 16.66 -16.41 -6.75
N PRO A 85 15.87 -15.46 -7.31
CA PRO A 85 16.21 -14.79 -8.55
C PRO A 85 17.45 -13.89 -8.40
N SER A 86 18.10 -13.54 -9.51
CA SER A 86 19.33 -12.74 -9.51
C SER A 86 19.20 -11.37 -8.84
N GLU A 87 18.01 -10.79 -8.93
CA GLU A 87 17.60 -9.50 -8.38
C GLU A 87 17.69 -9.47 -6.86
N CYS A 88 17.65 -10.64 -6.18
CA CYS A 88 17.81 -10.73 -4.73
C CYS A 88 19.21 -10.32 -4.25
N THR A 89 20.20 -10.29 -5.13
CA THR A 89 21.56 -9.82 -4.83
C THR A 89 21.69 -8.29 -4.82
N GLN A 90 20.73 -7.57 -5.39
CA GLN A 90 20.76 -6.12 -5.42
C GLN A 90 20.58 -5.55 -4.02
N ILE A 91 21.46 -4.66 -3.58
CA ILE A 91 21.30 -3.95 -2.30
C ILE A 91 20.41 -2.73 -2.53
N LEU A 92 19.30 -2.64 -1.80
CA LEU A 92 18.38 -1.51 -1.84
C LEU A 92 18.57 -0.60 -0.62
N SER A 93 17.92 0.56 -0.66
CA SER A 93 17.93 1.51 0.45
C SER A 93 17.28 0.91 1.70
N THR A 94 17.86 1.23 2.85
CA THR A 94 17.33 0.92 4.18
C THR A 94 16.52 2.07 4.79
N ALA A 95 16.38 3.19 4.07
CA ALA A 95 15.58 4.32 4.52
C ALA A 95 14.11 3.92 4.66
N SER A 96 13.56 4.12 5.86
CA SER A 96 12.18 3.75 6.17
C SER A 96 11.21 4.87 5.78
N ALA A 97 10.05 4.48 5.25
CA ALA A 97 8.98 5.44 4.95
C ALA A 97 8.33 5.95 6.24
N SER A 98 8.03 7.24 6.32
CA SER A 98 7.28 7.81 7.44
C SER A 98 5.83 7.30 7.46
N ALA A 99 5.17 7.45 8.61
CA ALA A 99 3.74 7.16 8.71
C ALA A 99 2.90 8.22 7.96
N GLY A 100 1.85 7.79 7.26
CA GLY A 100 0.93 8.66 6.52
C GLY A 100 1.11 8.64 5.00
N PHE A 101 0.31 9.45 4.30
CA PHE A 101 0.38 9.62 2.85
C PHE A 101 1.33 10.75 2.49
N GLY A 102 2.39 10.44 1.74
CA GLY A 102 3.42 11.40 1.32
C GLY A 102 4.78 10.73 1.22
N ALA A 103 5.57 11.09 0.20
CA ALA A 103 6.94 10.59 0.06
C ALA A 103 7.85 11.33 1.04
N SER A 104 7.95 10.83 2.26
CA SER A 104 8.88 11.34 3.28
C SER A 104 9.55 10.16 3.96
N THR A 105 10.88 10.21 4.04
CA THR A 105 11.68 9.24 4.77
C THR A 105 11.78 9.66 6.23
N ASP A 106 11.60 8.72 7.14
CA ASP A 106 11.73 8.97 8.56
C ASP A 106 13.21 9.14 8.91
N SER A 107 13.63 10.37 9.16
CA SER A 107 14.95 10.70 9.68
C SER A 107 14.84 10.89 11.19
N SER A 108 14.85 9.77 11.92
CA SER A 108 15.08 9.64 13.37
C SER A 108 13.85 9.57 14.28
N ALA A 109 13.93 8.55 15.14
CA ALA A 109 13.11 8.27 16.31
C ALA A 109 12.72 9.52 17.12
N ALA A 110 11.41 9.76 17.24
CA ALA A 110 10.69 9.95 18.50
C ALA A 110 9.26 10.45 18.24
N SER A 111 8.35 10.00 19.12
CA SER A 111 7.05 10.60 19.41
C SER A 111 5.90 10.27 18.47
N ALA A 112 5.28 9.13 18.78
CA ALA A 112 3.88 8.88 18.49
C ALA A 112 3.01 10.06 18.95
N ASN A 113 2.32 10.72 18.03
CA ASN A 113 0.91 11.06 18.20
C ASN A 113 0.31 11.55 16.87
N SER A 114 -0.43 10.69 16.19
CA SER A 114 -1.49 11.11 15.27
C SER A 114 -2.41 9.93 15.03
N ALA A 115 -3.49 9.90 15.81
CA ALA A 115 -4.64 9.05 15.55
C ALA A 115 -5.15 9.31 14.13
N ALA A 116 -4.78 8.43 13.20
CA ALA A 116 -5.48 8.31 11.92
C ALA A 116 -6.74 7.49 12.19
N GLY A 117 -7.75 8.14 12.76
CA GLY A 117 -9.08 7.57 12.87
C GLY A 117 -9.70 7.50 11.49
N CYS A 118 -9.88 6.29 10.96
CA CYS A 118 -10.91 6.05 9.96
C CYS A 118 -12.26 6.18 10.69
N ALA A 119 -12.94 7.31 10.49
CA ALA A 119 -14.33 7.43 10.91
C ALA A 119 -15.19 6.57 9.97
N PRO A 120 -16.02 5.64 10.48
CA PRO A 120 -17.09 5.06 9.69
C PRO A 120 -18.14 6.13 9.39
N ALA A 121 -18.76 6.04 8.21
CA ALA A 121 -19.97 6.77 7.87
C ALA A 121 -21.16 6.27 8.71
#